data_AF-X8HZC4-F1
#
_entry.id   AF-X8HZC4-F1
#
_cell.length_a   1.000
_cell.length_b   1.000
_cell.length_c   1.000
_cell.angle_alpha   90.00
_cell.angle_beta   90.00
_cell.angle_gamma   90.00
#
_symmetry.space_group_name_H-M   'P 1'
#
loop_
_entity.id
_entity.type
_entity.pdbx_description
1 polymer ?
#
loop_
_entity_poly.entity_id
_entity_poly.type
_entity_poly.pdbx_seq_one_letter_code
_entity_poly.pdbx_strand_id
1 'polypeptide(L)'
;MKPIIRAEVGAFQVVLPNIHYKKIEEKLLGDGFFNKNIEKNTIKIKPLYMDILSFIVKKSGATRKEIEEYINLSQTRVITLLKEMLELNLIRKEKDKIDRRAYKYYSK
;
A
#
# COMPACT_ATOMS: atom_id res chain seq x y z
N MET A 1 -12.85 -19.39 -21.18
CA MET A 1 -13.21 -18.17 -21.95
C MET A 1 -13.16 -18.53 -23.42
N LYS A 2 -14.11 -18.05 -24.21
CA LYS A 2 -14.13 -18.27 -25.65
C LYS A 2 -13.61 -17.00 -26.36
N PRO A 3 -12.95 -17.13 -27.52
CA PRO A 3 -12.54 -15.97 -28.32
C PRO A 3 -13.75 -15.19 -28.83
N ILE A 4 -13.57 -13.88 -29.01
CA ILE A 4 -14.59 -12.96 -29.51
C ILE A 4 -14.18 -12.53 -30.91
N ILE A 5 -15.09 -12.66 -31.87
CA ILE A 5 -14.86 -12.24 -33.26
C ILE A 5 -15.77 -11.05 -33.55
N ARG A 6 -15.21 -9.97 -34.09
CA ARG A 6 -15.95 -8.79 -34.54
C ARG A 6 -15.70 -8.60 -36.03
N ALA A 7 -16.75 -8.37 -36.80
CA ALA A 7 -16.63 -8.00 -38.20
C ALA A 7 -16.33 -6.50 -38.31
N GLU A 8 -15.29 -6.15 -39.03
CA GLU A 8 -14.97 -4.78 -39.45
C GLU A 8 -15.01 -4.70 -40.98
N VAL A 9 -15.13 -3.50 -41.56
CA VAL A 9 -15.29 -3.36 -43.01
C VAL A 9 -14.04 -3.89 -43.73
N GLY A 10 -14.16 -5.05 -44.36
CA GLY A 10 -13.09 -5.72 -45.09
C GLY A 10 -12.16 -6.61 -44.24
N ALA A 11 -12.42 -6.79 -42.94
CA ALA A 11 -11.61 -7.61 -42.06
C ALA A 11 -12.41 -8.16 -40.86
N PHE A 12 -11.77 -8.99 -40.03
CA PHE A 12 -12.35 -9.37 -38.75
C PHE A 12 -11.30 -9.22 -37.64
N GLN A 13 -11.73 -8.65 -36.52
CA GLN A 13 -10.93 -8.55 -35.32
C GLN A 13 -11.20 -9.79 -34.46
N VAL A 14 -10.14 -10.55 -34.14
CA VAL A 14 -10.20 -11.67 -33.20
C VAL A 14 -9.56 -11.27 -31.88
N VAL A 15 -10.33 -11.30 -30.80
CA VAL A 15 -9.84 -11.13 -29.44
C VAL A 15 -9.71 -12.49 -28.78
N LEU A 16 -8.48 -12.94 -28.56
CA LEU A 16 -8.17 -14.20 -27.88
C LEU A 16 -8.07 -13.99 -26.36
N PRO A 17 -8.77 -14.78 -25.54
CA PRO A 17 -8.62 -14.71 -24.09
C PRO A 17 -7.24 -15.24 -23.69
N ASN A 18 -6.43 -14.39 -23.06
CA ASN A 18 -5.12 -14.78 -22.55
C ASN A 18 -5.27 -15.60 -21.25
N ILE A 19 -4.95 -16.90 -21.34
CA ILE A 19 -5.04 -17.84 -20.20
C ILE A 19 -4.11 -17.50 -19.04
N HIS A 20 -2.99 -16.81 -19.31
CA HIS A 20 -2.03 -16.40 -18.27
C HIS A 20 -2.45 -15.13 -17.54
N TYR A 21 -3.30 -14.31 -18.18
CA TYR A 21 -3.79 -13.06 -17.60
C TYR A 21 -4.75 -13.31 -16.43
N LYS A 22 -5.59 -14.36 -16.52
CA LYS A 22 -6.48 -14.77 -15.43
C LYS A 22 -5.74 -15.05 -14.12
N LYS A 23 -4.56 -15.66 -14.20
CA LYS A 23 -3.72 -15.98 -13.03
C LYS A 23 -3.12 -14.71 -12.40
N ILE A 24 -2.98 -13.64 -13.18
CA ILE A 24 -2.50 -12.35 -12.71
C ILE A 24 -3.67 -11.56 -12.10
N GLU A 25 -4.85 -11.54 -12.74
CA GLU A 25 -6.06 -10.94 -12.15
C GLU A 25 -6.48 -11.64 -10.86
N GLU A 26 -6.46 -12.98 -10.78
CA GLU A 26 -6.75 -13.71 -9.54
C GLU A 26 -5.68 -13.49 -8.46
N LYS A 27 -4.41 -13.27 -8.83
CA LYS A 27 -3.39 -12.82 -7.87
C LYS A 27 -3.66 -11.39 -7.40
N LEU A 28 -3.95 -10.47 -8.32
CA LEU A 28 -4.23 -9.07 -8.00
C LEU A 28 -5.54 -8.89 -7.20
N LEU A 29 -6.55 -9.73 -7.44
CA LEU A 29 -7.83 -9.76 -6.73
C LEU A 29 -7.76 -10.58 -5.43
N GLY A 30 -6.93 -11.63 -5.39
CA GLY A 30 -6.62 -12.39 -4.17
C GLY A 30 -5.81 -11.59 -3.16
N ASP A 31 -5.07 -10.60 -3.64
CA ASP A 31 -4.31 -9.65 -2.85
C ASP A 31 -5.12 -8.39 -2.48
N GLY A 32 -6.46 -8.49 -2.32
CA GLY A 32 -7.28 -7.54 -1.54
C GLY A 32 -7.09 -6.03 -1.78
N PHE A 33 -6.58 -5.60 -2.94
CA PHE A 33 -6.04 -4.25 -3.10
C PHE A 33 -7.05 -3.21 -3.58
N PHE A 34 -8.28 -3.62 -3.90
CA PHE A 34 -9.31 -2.67 -4.32
C PHE A 34 -10.67 -2.95 -3.67
N ASN A 35 -11.03 -2.00 -2.80
CA ASN A 35 -12.39 -1.62 -2.39
C ASN A 35 -13.08 -2.46 -1.30
N LYS A 36 -12.80 -2.09 -0.05
CA LYS A 36 -13.86 -1.84 0.94
C LYS A 36 -13.42 -0.71 1.88
N ASN A 37 -13.61 0.52 1.42
CA ASN A 37 -13.87 1.60 2.36
C ASN A 37 -15.13 1.19 3.16
N ILE A 38 -15.07 1.34 4.49
CA ILE A 38 -16.19 1.64 5.42
C ILE A 38 -16.74 0.53 6.33
N GLU A 39 -16.59 -0.76 6.07
CA GLU A 39 -17.28 -1.76 6.94
C GLU A 39 -16.34 -2.50 7.88
N LYS A 40 -16.15 -1.91 9.07
CA LYS A 40 -15.94 -2.60 10.37
C LYS A 40 -15.02 -3.84 10.33
N ASN A 41 -13.90 -3.77 9.61
CA ASN A 41 -12.87 -4.76 9.83
C ASN A 41 -12.27 -4.42 11.19
N THR A 42 -12.38 -5.35 12.13
CA THR A 42 -11.36 -5.56 13.14
C THR A 42 -10.05 -5.71 12.38
N ILE A 43 -9.42 -4.57 12.06
CA ILE A 43 -8.10 -4.54 11.45
C ILE A 43 -7.29 -5.34 12.45
N LYS A 44 -6.87 -6.55 12.07
CA LYS A 44 -5.79 -7.23 12.78
C LYS A 44 -4.59 -6.32 12.56
N ILE A 45 -4.51 -5.28 13.37
CA ILE A 45 -3.42 -4.32 13.35
C ILE A 45 -2.21 -5.20 13.59
N LYS A 46 -1.35 -5.31 12.57
CA LYS A 46 -0.13 -6.08 12.71
C LYS A 46 0.57 -5.54 13.97
N PRO A 47 1.08 -6.38 14.87
CA PRO A 47 1.71 -5.92 16.11
C PRO A 47 2.78 -4.85 15.83
N LEU A 48 3.49 -5.01 14.72
CA LEU A 48 4.48 -4.06 14.21
C LEU A 48 3.94 -2.62 14.01
N TYR A 49 2.68 -2.46 13.59
CA TYR A 49 2.09 -1.13 13.44
C TYR A 49 1.86 -0.47 14.80
N MET A 50 1.46 -1.23 15.83
CA MET A 50 1.32 -0.71 17.19
C MET A 50 2.66 -0.27 17.76
N ASP A 51 3.71 -1.05 17.53
CA ASP A 51 5.06 -0.72 17.98
C ASP A 51 5.52 0.62 17.37
N ILE A 52 5.33 0.81 16.07
CA ILE A 52 5.66 2.05 15.35
C ILE A 52 4.83 3.22 15.84
N LEU A 53 3.52 3.04 16.02
CA LEU A 53 2.65 4.10 16.54
C LEU A 53 3.08 4.52 17.95
N SER A 54 3.40 3.55 18.82
CA SER A 54 3.89 3.82 20.17
C SER A 54 5.20 4.61 20.14
N PHE A 55 6.08 4.30 19.19
CA PHE A 55 7.34 5.00 19.00
C PHE A 55 7.14 6.44 18.51
N ILE A 56 6.25 6.64 17.53
CA ILE A 56 5.91 7.96 16.99
C ILE A 56 5.30 8.86 18.07
N VAL A 57 4.40 8.31 18.91
CA VAL A 57 3.77 9.03 20.03
C VAL A 57 4.81 9.45 21.06
N LYS A 58 5.72 8.54 21.45
CA LYS A 58 6.80 8.85 22.41
C LYS A 58 7.71 9.97 21.93
N LYS A 59 8.03 10.02 20.64
CA LYS A 59 8.97 11.00 20.07
C LYS A 59 8.29 12.29 19.58
N SER A 60 6.95 12.38 19.62
CA SER A 60 6.18 13.48 19.04
C SER A 60 6.55 13.75 17.58
N GLY A 61 6.64 12.69 16.79
CA GLY A 61 7.04 12.72 15.39
C GLY A 61 8.39 12.02 15.16
N ALA A 62 8.42 11.08 14.21
CA ALA A 62 9.62 10.31 13.89
C ALA A 62 9.98 10.43 12.42
N THR A 63 11.27 10.47 12.13
CA THR A 63 11.80 10.37 10.77
C THR A 63 11.89 8.91 10.34
N ARG A 64 11.97 8.66 9.03
CA ARG A 64 12.12 7.30 8.50
C ARG A 64 13.35 6.58 9.05
N LYS A 65 14.49 7.28 9.21
CA LYS A 65 15.74 6.68 9.70
C LYS A 65 15.60 6.18 11.13
N GLU A 66 14.93 6.96 11.98
CA GLU A 66 14.71 6.58 13.37
C GLU A 66 13.76 5.37 13.49
N ILE A 67 12.77 5.28 12.61
CA ILE A 67 11.88 4.11 12.53
C ILE A 67 12.64 2.89 12.01
N GLU A 68 13.56 3.07 11.07
CA GLU A 68 14.42 1.99 10.57
C GLU A 68 15.34 1.43 11.66
N GLU A 69 16.00 2.31 12.42
CA GLU A 69 16.83 1.94 13.58
C GLU A 69 16.03 1.24 14.68
N TYR A 70 14.78 1.65 14.90
CA TYR A 70 13.94 1.08 15.95
C TYR A 70 13.48 -0.36 15.63
N ILE A 71 13.15 -0.66 14.38
CA ILE A 71 12.59 -1.97 13.98
C ILE A 71 13.67 -2.90 13.39
N ASN A 72 14.87 -2.40 13.09
CA ASN A 72 15.94 -3.15 12.42
C ASN A 72 15.49 -3.85 11.12
N LEU A 73 14.67 -3.17 10.31
CA LEU A 73 14.18 -3.67 9.02
C LEU A 73 14.90 -3.01 7.84
N SER A 74 14.81 -3.66 6.67
CA SER A 74 15.35 -3.06 5.45
C SER A 74 14.60 -1.78 5.08
N GLN A 75 15.36 -0.84 4.51
CA GLN A 75 14.87 0.43 4.00
C GLN A 75 13.60 0.32 3.16
N THR A 76 13.60 -0.58 2.17
CA THR A 76 12.46 -0.79 1.28
C THR A 76 11.24 -1.29 2.05
N ARG A 77 11.43 -2.18 3.02
CA ARG A 77 10.33 -2.74 3.81
C ARG A 77 9.70 -1.68 4.70
N VAL A 78 10.50 -0.82 5.32
CA VAL A 78 10.02 0.32 6.12
C VAL A 78 9.22 1.30 5.25
N ILE A 79 9.67 1.59 4.02
CA ILE A 79 8.90 2.45 3.09
C ILE A 79 7.54 1.84 2.78
N THR A 80 7.48 0.56 2.41
CA THR A 80 6.22 -0.10 2.09
C THR A 80 5.29 -0.10 3.29
N LEU A 81 5.81 -0.38 4.49
CA LEU A 81 5.04 -0.38 5.73
C LEU A 81 4.47 1.01 6.06
N LEU A 82 5.28 2.06 5.90
CA LEU A 82 4.82 3.44 6.12
C LEU A 82 3.78 3.87 5.07
N LYS A 83 3.89 3.40 3.82
CA LYS A 83 2.86 3.63 2.80
C LYS A 83 1.54 2.95 3.19
N GLU A 84 1.58 1.69 3.60
CA GLU A 84 0.39 0.97 4.10
C GLU A 84 -0.26 1.72 5.28
N MET A 85 0.53 2.22 6.24
CA MET A 85 0.00 2.97 7.39
C MET A 85 -0.59 4.33 7.00
N LEU A 86 -0.06 4.97 5.95
CA LEU A 86 -0.62 6.20 5.39
C LEU A 86 -1.96 5.94 4.69
N GLU A 87 -2.06 4.86 3.91
CA GLU A 87 -3.31 4.45 3.25
C GLU A 87 -4.41 4.12 4.27
N LEU A 88 -4.02 3.49 5.39
CA LEU A 88 -4.91 3.21 6.51
C LEU A 88 -5.25 4.45 7.37
N ASN A 89 -4.77 5.65 7.00
CA ASN A 89 -4.96 6.90 7.74
C ASN A 89 -4.51 6.87 9.22
N LEU A 90 -3.59 5.98 9.58
CA LEU A 90 -3.07 5.84 10.96
C LEU A 90 -2.01 6.89 11.30
N ILE A 91 -1.27 7.34 10.28
CA ILE A 91 -0.19 8.32 10.41
C ILE A 91 -0.38 9.45 9.39
N ARG A 92 0.17 10.62 9.70
CA ARG A 92 0.29 11.76 8.78
C ARG A 92 1.75 12.06 8.52
N LYS A 93 2.07 12.38 7.26
CA LYS A 93 3.41 12.76 6.83
C LYS A 93 3.46 14.28 6.64
N GLU A 94 4.26 14.95 7.44
CA GLU A 94 4.47 16.39 7.35
C GLU A 94 5.94 16.71 7.03
N LYS A 95 6.17 17.82 6.31
CA LYS A 95 7.52 18.35 6.13
C LYS A 95 8.01 18.92 7.45
N ASP A 96 9.25 18.64 7.80
CA ASP A 96 9.82 19.23 9.01
C ASP A 96 9.97 20.75 8.83
N LYS A 97 9.70 21.50 9.90
CA LYS A 97 9.82 22.96 9.93
C LYS A 97 11.28 23.40 9.96
N ILE A 98 12.15 22.57 10.55
CA ILE A 98 13.58 22.86 10.73
C ILE A 98 14.37 22.41 9.50
N ASP A 99 14.18 21.16 9.05
CA ASP A 99 14.81 20.63 7.84
C ASP A 99 13.78 20.41 6.73
N ARG A 100 13.70 21.34 5.78
CA ARG A 100 12.75 21.29 4.65
C ARG A 100 12.98 20.10 3.72
N ARG A 101 14.12 19.41 3.83
CA ARG A 101 14.44 18.20 3.05
C ARG A 101 13.92 16.92 3.73
N ALA A 102 13.65 16.98 5.02
CA ALA A 102 13.18 15.85 5.80
C ALA A 102 11.66 15.84 5.96
N TYR A 103 11.11 14.63 6.06
CA TYR A 103 9.71 14.41 6.43
C TYR A 103 9.64 13.68 7.76
N LYS A 104 8.69 14.09 8.59
CA LYS A 104 8.35 13.44 9.85
C LYS A 104 6.96 12.82 9.75
N TYR A 105 6.83 11.67 10.38
CA TYR A 105 5.57 10.95 10.51
C TYR A 105 5.03 11.20 11.91
N TYR A 106 3.77 11.62 11.99
CA TYR A 106 3.04 11.85 13.23
C TYR A 106 1.86 10.88 13.30
N SER A 107 1.51 10.42 14.50
CA SER A 107 0.27 9.68 14.70
C SER A 107 -0.91 10.62 14.46
N LYS A 108 -1.95 10.13 13.80
CA LYS A 108 -3.19 10.88 13.63
C LYS A 108 -4.02 10.87 14.92
#